data_AF-A0A1M5XIX6-F1
#
_entry.id   AF-A0A1M5XIX6-F1
#
_cell.length_a   1.000
_cell.length_b   1.000
_cell.length_c   1.000
_cell.angle_alpha   90.00
_cell.angle_beta   90.00
_cell.angle_gamma   90.00
#
_symmetry.space_group_name_H-M   'P 1'
#
loop_
_entity.id
_entity.type
_entity.pdbx_description
1 polymer ?
#
loop_
_entity_poly.entity_id
_entity_poly.type
_entity_poly.pdbx_seq_one_letter_code
_entity_poly.pdbx_strand_id
1 'polypeptide(L)'
;MMNKKNLTPPKRRLIELMQDINFGRISNIPVRDGEPELTPDTVIEREIKLGGQSGPRPERDQDDFILKQEVVALLEHLAQMGSGKVCLLEIKHGLPFLMRIEERAA
;
A
#
# COMPACT_ATOMS: atom_id res chain seq x y z
N MET A 1 -8.93 2.89 -17.42
CA MET A 1 -8.08 3.60 -16.44
C MET A 1 -8.72 3.49 -15.07
N MET A 2 -7.98 3.00 -14.07
CA MET A 2 -8.48 2.84 -12.70
C MET A 2 -8.27 4.16 -11.94
N ASN A 3 -9.34 4.73 -11.38
CA ASN A 3 -9.32 6.02 -10.67
C ASN A 3 -9.62 5.77 -9.17
N LYS A 4 -9.01 6.55 -8.27
CA LYS A 4 -9.14 6.46 -6.80
C LYS A 4 -10.59 6.52 -6.30
N LYS A 5 -11.49 7.19 -7.05
CA LYS A 5 -12.94 7.24 -6.74
C LYS A 5 -13.65 5.90 -6.89
N ASN A 6 -13.14 5.00 -7.73
CA ASN A 6 -13.71 3.66 -7.95
C ASN A 6 -13.14 2.61 -7.00
N LEU A 7 -12.25 3.01 -6.09
CA LEU A 7 -11.69 2.13 -5.08
C LEU A 7 -12.63 2.06 -3.86
N THR A 8 -12.71 0.85 -3.30
CA THR A 8 -13.33 0.63 -2.00
C THR A 8 -12.60 1.44 -0.91
N PRO A 9 -13.28 1.79 0.20
CA PRO A 9 -12.64 2.52 1.30
C PRO A 9 -11.35 1.87 1.83
N PRO A 10 -11.25 0.53 1.99
CA PRO A 10 -10.01 -0.11 2.47
C PRO A 10 -8.83 0.07 1.52
N LYS A 11 -9.03 -0.11 0.20
CA LYS A 11 -8.01 0.11 -0.82
C LYS A 11 -7.52 1.55 -0.84
N ARG A 12 -8.46 2.51 -0.74
CA ARG A 12 -8.13 3.94 -0.70
C ARG A 12 -7.27 4.28 0.53
N ARG A 13 -7.64 3.76 1.70
CA ARG A 13 -6.91 3.99 2.95
C ARG A 13 -5.50 3.41 2.92
N LEU A 14 -5.32 2.23 2.30
CA LEU A 14 -3.99 1.66 2.11
C LEU A 14 -3.11 2.56 1.23
N ILE A 15 -3.66 3.08 0.13
CA ILE A 15 -2.92 3.98 -0.78
C ILE A 15 -2.51 5.27 -0.08
N GLU A 16 -3.44 5.89 0.64
CA GLU A 16 -3.17 7.11 1.42
C GLU A 16 -2.09 6.85 2.49
N LEU A 17 -2.14 5.70 3.15
CA LEU A 17 -1.12 5.30 4.12
C LEU A 17 0.26 5.13 3.47
N MET A 18 0.34 4.52 2.28
CA MET A 18 1.61 4.42 1.54
C MET A 18 2.18 5.80 1.21
N GLN A 19 1.32 6.70 0.69
CA GLN A 19 1.69 8.09 0.37
C GLN A 19 2.19 8.83 1.61
N ASP A 20 1.52 8.66 2.74
CA ASP A 20 1.91 9.25 4.03
C ASP A 20 3.22 8.66 4.57
N ILE A 21 3.51 7.37 4.33
CA ILE A 21 4.77 6.72 4.73
C ILE A 21 5.95 7.24 3.93
N ASN A 22 5.77 7.45 2.62
CA ASN A 22 6.78 7.84 1.64
C ASN A 22 7.92 6.82 1.48
N PHE A 23 8.65 6.48 2.55
CA PHE A 23 9.63 5.40 2.59
C PHE A 23 9.42 4.54 3.83
N GLY A 24 9.38 3.23 3.64
CA GLY A 24 9.21 2.29 4.74
C GLY A 24 8.54 1.00 4.31
N ARG A 25 7.88 0.35 5.27
CA ARG A 25 7.15 -0.90 5.06
C ARG A 25 5.93 -1.00 5.95
N ILE A 26 4.90 -1.70 5.47
CA ILE A 26 3.75 -2.11 6.25
C ILE A 26 3.78 -3.64 6.33
N SER A 27 3.61 -4.19 7.52
CA SER A 27 3.63 -5.63 7.78
C SER A 27 2.33 -6.07 8.43
N ASN A 28 2.00 -7.35 8.29
CA ASN A 28 0.77 -7.95 8.81
C ASN A 28 -0.51 -7.26 8.30
N ILE A 29 -0.75 -7.32 6.99
CA ILE A 29 -2.00 -6.85 6.38
C ILE A 29 -2.83 -8.08 5.99
N PRO A 30 -3.88 -8.44 6.75
CA PRO A 30 -4.87 -9.40 6.29
C PRO A 30 -5.55 -8.90 5.01
N VAL A 31 -5.86 -9.84 4.12
CA VAL A 31 -6.66 -9.59 2.92
C VAL A 31 -7.88 -10.49 2.99
N ARG A 32 -9.07 -9.93 2.80
CA ARG A 32 -10.32 -10.67 2.73
C ARG A 32 -11.06 -10.27 1.47
N ASP A 33 -11.40 -11.24 0.63
CA ASP A 33 -12.10 -11.02 -0.65
C ASP A 33 -11.44 -9.94 -1.54
N GLY A 34 -10.11 -9.90 -1.52
CA GLY A 34 -9.29 -8.94 -2.26
C GLY A 34 -9.25 -7.53 -1.66
N GLU A 35 -9.77 -7.35 -0.45
CA GLU A 35 -9.76 -6.11 0.31
C GLU A 35 -8.70 -6.15 1.43
N PRO A 36 -7.78 -5.18 1.48
CA PRO A 36 -6.78 -5.11 2.55
C PRO A 36 -7.40 -4.54 3.84
N GLU A 37 -7.16 -5.19 4.97
CA GLU A 37 -7.62 -4.73 6.29
C GLU A 37 -6.46 -4.19 7.12
N LEU A 38 -6.56 -2.92 7.54
CA LEU A 38 -5.65 -2.35 8.54
C LEU A 38 -6.22 -2.67 9.93
N THR A 39 -5.51 -3.53 10.67
CA THR A 39 -5.92 -4.05 11.98
C THR A 39 -4.99 -3.54 13.07
N PRO A 40 -5.30 -3.76 14.37
CA PRO A 40 -4.37 -3.45 15.45
C PRO A 40 -3.01 -4.18 15.35
N ASP A 41 -2.97 -5.33 14.67
CA ASP A 41 -1.72 -6.11 14.47
C ASP A 41 -0.91 -5.63 13.25
N THR A 42 -1.45 -4.69 12.46
CA THR A 42 -0.75 -4.10 11.32
C THR A 42 0.36 -3.17 11.81
N VAL A 43 1.59 -3.45 11.39
CA VAL A 43 2.79 -2.72 11.82
C VAL A 43 3.25 -1.79 10.71
N ILE A 44 3.49 -0.52 11.05
CA ILE A 44 3.99 0.49 10.12
C ILE A 44 5.41 0.87 10.55
N GLU A 45 6.37 0.68 9.66
CA GLU A 45 7.77 1.05 9.87
C GLU A 45 8.14 2.14 8.86
N ARG A 46 8.55 3.32 9.36
CA ARG A 46 8.92 4.47 8.53
C ARG A 46 10.43 4.59 8.48
N GLU A 47 10.98 4.78 7.29
CA GLU A 47 12.38 5.11 7.11
C GLU A 47 12.60 6.60 7.30
N ILE A 48 13.28 6.98 8.38
CA ILE A 48 13.64 8.36 8.69
C ILE A 48 15.11 8.56 8.29
N LYS A 49 15.33 9.31 7.21
CA LYS A 49 16.69 9.70 6.79
C LYS A 49 17.22 10.81 7.69
N LEU A 50 18.15 10.46 8.57
CA LEU A 50 18.86 11.43 9.40
C LEU A 50 19.91 12.16 8.54
N GLY A 51 19.79 13.49 8.42
CA GLY A 51 20.72 14.33 7.65
C GLY A 51 20.40 14.52 6.16
N GLY A 52 19.29 13.96 5.65
CA GLY A 52 18.81 14.19 4.28
C GLY A 52 17.58 15.10 4.25
N GLN A 53 17.46 16.01 3.27
CA GLN A 53 16.25 16.81 3.10
C GLN A 53 15.08 15.92 2.68
N SER A 54 14.18 15.63 3.62
CA SER A 54 12.88 15.02 3.35
C SER A 54 11.82 16.13 3.44
N GLY A 55 11.77 16.98 2.41
CA GLY A 55 10.76 18.04 2.33
C GLY A 55 9.34 17.44 2.12
N PRO A 56 8.28 18.13 2.58
CA PRO A 56 6.91 17.72 2.33
C PRO A 56 6.63 17.65 0.82
N ARG A 57 6.02 16.55 0.36
CA ARG A 57 5.72 16.33 -1.06
C ARG A 57 4.31 16.86 -1.39
N PRO A 58 4.16 17.76 -2.39
CA PRO A 58 2.88 18.37 -2.77
C PRO A 58 1.93 17.43 -3.53
N GLU A 59 2.33 16.19 -3.84
CA GLU A 59 1.47 15.19 -4.49
C GLU A 59 0.28 14.74 -3.61
N ARG A 60 0.23 15.18 -2.34
CA ARG A 60 -0.87 14.91 -1.39
C ARG A 60 -2.21 15.53 -1.81
N ASP A 61 -2.18 16.59 -2.64
CA ASP A 61 -3.36 17.37 -3.02
C ASP A 61 -3.92 17.07 -4.44
N GLN A 62 -3.43 16.03 -5.13
CA GLN A 62 -3.97 15.68 -6.46
C GLN A 62 -4.89 14.45 -6.38
N ASP A 63 -6.17 14.71 -6.12
CA ASP A 63 -7.25 13.72 -6.14
C ASP A 63 -7.46 13.03 -7.52
N ASP A 64 -6.87 13.57 -8.58
CA ASP A 64 -7.05 13.12 -9.98
C ASP A 64 -5.81 12.42 -10.59
N PHE A 65 -4.86 11.96 -9.77
CA PHE A 65 -3.70 11.26 -10.30
C PHE A 65 -4.10 9.87 -10.85
N ILE A 66 -3.90 9.66 -12.16
CA ILE A 66 -3.96 8.32 -12.78
C ILE A 66 -3.12 7.38 -11.93
N LEU A 67 -3.72 6.33 -11.37
CA LEU A 67 -2.99 5.40 -10.52
C LEU A 67 -1.72 4.94 -11.23
N LYS A 68 -0.56 5.15 -10.59
CA LYS A 68 0.71 4.65 -11.11
C LYS A 68 0.61 3.13 -11.26
N GLN A 69 1.32 2.58 -12.24
CA GLN A 69 1.21 1.16 -12.61
C GLN A 69 1.47 0.23 -11.41
N GLU A 70 2.33 0.65 -10.50
CA GLU A 70 2.66 -0.05 -9.26
C GLU A 70 1.45 -0.21 -8.34
N VAL A 71 0.61 0.83 -8.23
CA VAL A 71 -0.63 0.77 -7.42
C VAL A 71 -1.66 -0.13 -8.09
N VAL A 72 -1.79 -0.06 -9.42
CA VAL A 72 -2.68 -0.96 -10.17
C VAL A 72 -2.25 -2.41 -9.97
N ALA A 73 -0.96 -2.71 -10.13
CA ALA A 73 -0.41 -4.05 -9.94
C ALA A 73 -0.64 -4.58 -8.51
N LEU A 74 -0.46 -3.74 -7.48
CA LEU A 74 -0.79 -4.11 -6.10
C LEU A 74 -2.27 -4.53 -5.98
N LEU A 75 -3.19 -3.70 -6.47
CA LEU A 75 -4.62 -3.96 -6.37
C LEU A 75 -5.06 -5.21 -7.13
N GLU A 76 -4.47 -5.45 -8.31
CA GLU A 76 -4.69 -6.67 -9.09
C GLU A 76 -4.21 -7.91 -8.34
N HIS A 77 -3.03 -7.87 -7.71
CA HIS A 77 -2.56 -8.98 -6.90
C HIS A 77 -3.42 -9.24 -5.65
N LEU A 78 -3.90 -8.18 -4.98
CA LEU A 78 -4.86 -8.34 -3.87
C LEU A 78 -6.15 -9.01 -4.35
N ALA A 79 -6.69 -8.59 -5.49
CA ALA A 79 -7.89 -9.20 -6.06
C ALA A 79 -7.66 -10.68 -6.45
N GLN A 80 -6.50 -11.01 -7.02
CA GLN A 80 -6.15 -12.38 -7.42
C GLN A 80 -5.96 -13.32 -6.24
N MET A 81 -5.32 -12.87 -5.15
CA MET A 81 -5.11 -13.74 -3.97
C MET A 81 -6.39 -14.01 -3.19
N GLY A 82 -7.42 -13.17 -3.34
CA GLY A 82 -8.69 -13.32 -2.62
C GLY A 82 -8.51 -13.11 -1.12
N SER A 83 -8.40 -14.19 -0.34
CA SER A 83 -8.22 -14.13 1.10
C SER A 83 -6.86 -14.70 1.52
N GLY A 84 -6.14 -13.98 2.38
CA GLY A 84 -4.80 -14.36 2.80
C GLY A 84 -4.12 -13.28 3.65
N LYS A 85 -2.79 -13.28 3.64
CA LYS A 85 -1.99 -12.30 4.39
C LYS A 85 -0.86 -11.75 3.54
N VAL A 86 -0.80 -10.44 3.43
CA VAL A 86 0.42 -9.74 3.01
C VAL A 86 1.31 -9.61 4.24
N CYS A 87 2.40 -10.37 4.25
CA CYS A 87 3.39 -10.35 5.32
C CYS A 87 4.16 -9.04 5.35
N LEU A 88 4.49 -8.51 4.18
CA LEU A 88 5.26 -7.28 4.03
C LEU A 88 4.91 -6.57 2.72
N LEU A 89 4.71 -5.26 2.81
CA LEU A 89 4.55 -4.34 1.70
C LEU A 89 5.61 -3.23 1.84
N GLU A 90 6.63 -3.27 1.00
CA GLU A 90 7.68 -2.24 0.92
C GLU A 90 7.19 -1.04 0.12
N ILE A 91 7.50 0.16 0.61
CA ILE A 91 7.04 1.44 0.06
C ILE A 91 8.24 2.32 -0.26
N LYS A 92 8.28 2.84 -1.49
CA LYS A 92 9.26 3.83 -1.92
C LYS A 92 8.55 4.98 -2.61
N HIS A 93 8.92 6.20 -2.26
CA HIS A 93 8.32 7.41 -2.81
C HIS A 93 6.79 7.46 -2.72
N GLY A 94 6.21 6.83 -1.70
CA GLY A 94 4.76 6.75 -1.49
C GLY A 94 4.04 5.69 -2.34
N LEU A 95 4.79 4.82 -3.03
CA LEU A 95 4.28 3.80 -3.93
C LEU A 95 4.68 2.41 -3.45
N PRO A 96 3.87 1.38 -3.74
CA PRO A 96 4.26 0.00 -3.48
C PRO A 96 5.47 -0.35 -4.36
N PHE A 97 6.45 -1.01 -3.76
CA PHE A 97 7.67 -1.42 -4.43
C PHE A 97 7.82 -2.95 -4.45
N LEU A 98 7.48 -3.62 -3.34
CA LEU A 98 7.58 -5.06 -3.20
C LEU A 98 6.51 -5.57 -2.24
N MET A 99 5.89 -6.70 -2.56
CA MET A 99 4.92 -7.37 -1.71
C MET A 99 5.37 -8.81 -1.44
N ARG A 100 5.29 -9.25 -0.18
CA ARG A 100 5.43 -10.66 0.23
C ARG A 100 4.11 -11.14 0.79
N ILE A 101 3.63 -12.26 0.25
CA ILE A 101 2.44 -12.95 0.71
C ILE A 101 2.83 -14.26 1.39
N GLU A 102 1.98 -14.73 2.30
CA GLU A 102 2.08 -16.08 2.87
C GLU A 102 1.16 -17.02 2.09
N GLU A 103 1.72 -18.09 1.56
CA GLU A 103 0.98 -19.20 0.96
C GLU A 103 1.30 -20.47 1.74
N ARG A 104 0.27 -21.26 2.06
CA ARG A 104 0.47 -22.57 2.68
C ARG A 104 0.64 -23.59 1.57
N ALA A 105 1.73 -24.36 1.63
CA ALA A 105 1.87 -25.55 0.81
C ALA A 105 0.76 -26.55 1.19
N ALA A 106 0.06 -27.06 0.18
CA ALA A 106 -0.92 -28.15 0.33
C ALA A 106 -0.24 -29.46 0.72
#